data_AF-A0A7V2EZB3-F1
#
_entry.id   AF-A0A7V2EZB3-F1
#
_cell.length_a   1.000
_cell.length_b   1.000
_cell.length_c   1.000
_cell.angle_alpha   90.00
_cell.angle_beta   90.00
_cell.angle_gamma   90.00
#
_symmetry.space_group_name_H-M   'P 1'
#
loop_
_entity.id
_entity.type
_entity.pdbx_description
1 polymer ?
#
loop_
_entity_poly.entity_id
_entity_poly.type
_entity_poly.pdbx_seq_one_letter_code
_entity_poly.pdbx_strand_id
1 'polypeptide(L)'
;PGAKVPLLLKDASDATRARLDTHRGLIITLARLDSADVLDGDVPKGSVQDIIDEASIVLPLAGILDIAAEQARLEKEAARLEGEIAKHDKKLANKGFTDKAPADVVETERTRRADEAAMLAKIKVAMERLKAL
;
A
#
# COMPACT_ATOMS: atom_id res chain seq x y z
N PRO A 1 -8.97 13.08 -1.39
CA PRO A 1 -9.50 11.79 -0.91
C PRO A 1 -10.66 12.00 0.08
N GLY A 2 -11.83 11.42 -0.24
CA GLY A 2 -13.13 11.74 0.36
C GLY A 2 -13.72 10.69 1.29
N ALA A 3 -13.21 9.45 1.21
CA ALA A 3 -13.87 8.27 1.77
C ALA A 3 -13.80 8.22 3.30
N LYS A 4 -14.90 7.82 3.90
CA LYS A 4 -15.03 7.49 5.32
C LYS A 4 -14.96 5.98 5.47
N VAL A 5 -14.25 5.50 6.48
CA VAL A 5 -14.15 4.07 6.82
C VAL A 5 -14.86 3.80 8.15
N PRO A 6 -15.49 2.64 8.35
CA PRO A 6 -15.93 2.24 9.68
C PRO A 6 -14.71 1.93 10.55
N LEU A 7 -14.81 2.24 11.84
CA LEU A 7 -13.89 1.78 12.87
C LEU A 7 -14.57 0.69 13.69
N LEU A 8 -13.84 -0.39 13.91
CA LEU A 8 -14.23 -1.52 14.72
C LEU A 8 -13.24 -1.68 15.86
N LEU A 9 -13.70 -1.64 17.10
CA LEU A 9 -12.87 -1.80 18.29
C LEU A 9 -13.00 -3.23 18.81
N LYS A 10 -11.91 -3.99 18.83
CA LYS A 10 -11.87 -5.39 19.29
C LYS A 10 -11.08 -5.50 20.60
N ASP A 11 -11.43 -6.48 21.42
CA ASP A 11 -10.73 -6.84 22.67
C ASP A 11 -10.67 -5.72 23.72
N ALA A 12 -11.48 -4.67 23.55
CA ALA A 12 -11.55 -3.55 24.47
C ALA A 12 -12.19 -3.93 25.81
N SER A 13 -11.58 -3.44 26.89
CA SER A 13 -12.13 -3.48 28.24
C SER A 13 -13.45 -2.70 28.34
N ASP A 14 -14.25 -2.98 29.38
CA ASP A 14 -15.52 -2.25 29.62
C ASP A 14 -15.29 -0.75 29.77
N ALA A 15 -14.17 -0.35 30.40
CA ALA A 15 -13.80 1.06 30.53
C ALA A 15 -13.54 1.71 29.17
N THR A 16 -12.85 1.01 28.27
CA THR A 16 -12.54 1.52 26.93
C THR A 16 -13.78 1.51 26.02
N ARG A 17 -14.66 0.51 26.14
CA ARG A 17 -15.98 0.51 25.48
C ARG A 17 -16.82 1.71 25.94
N ALA A 18 -16.86 2.00 27.24
CA ALA A 18 -17.58 3.16 27.78
C ALA A 18 -17.00 4.51 27.29
N ARG A 19 -15.68 4.62 27.14
CA ARG A 19 -15.02 5.80 26.55
C ARG A 19 -15.40 5.97 25.08
N LEU A 20 -15.40 4.89 24.30
CA LEU A 20 -15.83 4.90 22.90
C LEU A 20 -17.27 5.41 22.81
N ASP A 21 -18.19 4.89 23.63
CA ASP A 21 -19.58 5.32 23.65
C ASP A 21 -19.74 6.80 24.04
N THR A 22 -19.03 7.23 25.08
CA THR A 22 -19.07 8.62 25.56
C THR A 22 -18.59 9.62 24.51
N HIS A 23 -17.54 9.26 23.76
CA HIS A 23 -16.86 10.19 22.83
C HIS A 23 -17.11 9.88 21.34
N ARG A 24 -18.00 8.94 21.03
CA ARG A 24 -18.23 8.38 19.69
C ARG A 24 -18.35 9.45 18.60
N GLY A 25 -19.19 10.46 18.81
CA GLY A 25 -19.43 11.51 17.80
C GLY A 25 -18.19 12.36 17.52
N LEU A 26 -17.39 12.66 18.54
CA LEU A 26 -16.12 13.37 18.38
C LEU A 26 -15.09 12.51 17.64
N ILE A 27 -14.97 11.23 18.01
CA ILE A 27 -14.07 10.28 17.34
C ILE A 27 -14.42 10.18 15.86
N ILE A 28 -15.71 9.98 15.52
CA ILE A 28 -16.18 9.89 14.14
C ILE A 28 -15.83 11.16 13.34
N THR A 29 -15.99 12.34 13.96
CA THR A 29 -15.75 13.62 13.29
C THR A 29 -14.25 13.90 13.09
N LEU A 30 -13.45 13.73 14.15
CA LEU A 30 -12.02 14.04 14.15
C LEU A 30 -11.20 13.04 13.32
N ALA A 31 -11.55 11.74 13.40
CA ALA A 31 -10.91 10.70 12.62
C ALA A 31 -11.57 10.48 11.25
N ARG A 32 -12.63 11.23 10.93
CA ARG A 32 -13.35 11.18 9.66
C ARG A 32 -13.85 9.77 9.31
N LEU A 33 -14.49 9.14 10.28
CA LEU A 33 -15.03 7.79 10.16
C LEU A 33 -16.48 7.81 9.65
N ASP A 34 -16.94 6.65 9.21
CA ASP A 34 -18.35 6.42 8.89
C ASP A 34 -19.12 6.01 10.14
N SER A 35 -18.55 5.08 10.90
CA SER A 35 -19.01 4.64 12.21
C SER A 35 -17.81 4.30 13.11
N ALA A 36 -18.09 4.07 14.40
CA ALA A 36 -17.09 3.64 15.37
C ALA A 36 -17.75 2.71 16.37
N ASP A 37 -17.68 1.41 16.11
CA ASP A 37 -18.43 0.36 16.80
C ASP A 37 -17.51 -0.64 17.47
N VAL A 38 -18.06 -1.44 18.38
CA VAL A 38 -17.33 -2.55 18.99
C VAL A 38 -17.52 -3.80 18.14
N LEU A 39 -16.43 -4.52 17.89
CA LEU A 39 -16.44 -5.76 17.15
C LEU A 39 -16.52 -6.94 18.11
N ASP A 40 -17.62 -7.68 17.99
CA ASP A 40 -17.77 -9.00 18.57
C ASP A 40 -17.47 -10.06 17.50
N GLY A 41 -16.45 -10.90 17.73
CA GLY A 41 -16.06 -11.97 16.83
C GLY A 41 -14.81 -11.68 15.99
N ASP A 42 -14.75 -12.27 14.79
CA ASP A 42 -13.56 -12.27 13.94
C ASP A 42 -13.37 -10.96 13.18
N VAL A 43 -12.10 -10.62 12.92
CA VAL A 43 -11.74 -9.46 12.12
C VAL A 43 -12.12 -9.66 10.66
N PRO A 44 -12.87 -8.73 10.03
CA PRO A 44 -13.16 -8.80 8.60
C PRO A 44 -11.87 -8.86 7.75
N LYS A 45 -11.88 -9.67 6.69
CA LYS A 45 -10.76 -9.70 5.72
C LYS A 45 -10.60 -8.35 5.03
N GLY A 46 -9.37 -7.97 4.66
CA GLY A 46 -9.12 -6.67 4.04
C GLY A 46 -9.16 -5.51 5.04
N SER A 47 -8.82 -5.78 6.31
CA SER A 47 -8.82 -4.77 7.37
C SER A 47 -7.40 -4.39 7.76
N VAL A 48 -7.14 -3.09 7.91
CA VAL A 48 -5.97 -2.63 8.64
C VAL A 48 -6.23 -2.76 10.13
N GLN A 49 -5.25 -3.23 10.89
CA GLN A 49 -5.35 -3.33 12.34
C GLN A 49 -4.19 -2.60 13.00
N ASP A 50 -4.46 -1.99 14.15
CA ASP A 50 -3.46 -1.44 15.04
C ASP A 50 -3.87 -1.67 16.50
N ILE A 51 -2.90 -1.73 17.41
CA ILE A 51 -3.14 -1.98 18.84
C ILE A 51 -2.99 -0.67 19.60
N ILE A 52 -4.01 -0.29 20.36
CA ILE A 52 -3.98 0.84 21.29
C ILE A 52 -4.23 0.32 22.69
N ASP A 53 -3.19 0.40 23.52
CA ASP A 53 -3.17 -0.14 24.88
C ASP A 53 -3.61 -1.61 24.89
N GLU A 54 -4.81 -1.89 25.40
CA GLU A 54 -5.39 -3.23 25.45
C GLU A 54 -6.33 -3.58 24.29
N ALA A 55 -6.74 -2.61 23.48
CA ALA A 55 -7.74 -2.78 22.44
C ALA A 55 -7.11 -2.78 21.03
N SER A 56 -7.70 -3.54 20.12
CA SER A 56 -7.34 -3.48 18.70
C SER A 56 -8.31 -2.57 17.95
N ILE A 57 -7.78 -1.57 17.23
CA ILE A 57 -8.52 -0.82 16.23
C ILE A 57 -8.45 -1.58 14.92
N VAL A 58 -9.60 -1.81 14.32
CA VAL A 58 -9.78 -2.52 13.07
C VAL A 58 -10.49 -1.57 12.10
N LEU A 59 -9.90 -1.34 10.94
CA LEU A 59 -10.44 -0.50 9.88
C LEU A 59 -10.70 -1.38 8.64
N PRO A 60 -11.93 -1.88 8.46
CA PRO A 60 -12.32 -2.59 7.25
C PRO A 60 -12.20 -1.66 6.04
N LEU A 61 -11.32 -2.03 5.10
CA LEU A 61 -11.12 -1.27 3.86
C LEU A 61 -11.87 -1.87 2.67
N ALA A 62 -12.40 -3.09 2.84
CA ALA A 62 -13.21 -3.77 1.83
C ALA A 62 -14.42 -2.90 1.41
N GLY A 63 -14.54 -2.61 0.12
CA GLY A 63 -15.59 -1.74 -0.45
C GLY A 63 -15.23 -0.26 -0.57
N ILE A 64 -14.16 0.19 0.10
CA ILE A 64 -13.61 1.55 -0.03
C ILE A 64 -12.35 1.53 -0.91
N LEU A 65 -11.58 0.44 -0.80
CA LEU A 65 -10.46 0.12 -1.67
C LEU A 65 -10.74 -1.23 -2.33
N ASP A 66 -10.81 -1.26 -3.66
CA ASP A 66 -10.81 -2.53 -4.41
C ASP A 66 -9.37 -3.06 -4.42
N ILE A 67 -9.05 -3.86 -3.39
CA ILE A 67 -7.74 -4.46 -3.17
C ILE A 67 -7.32 -5.29 -4.39
N ALA A 68 -8.26 -6.03 -4.99
CA ALA A 68 -7.98 -6.86 -6.15
C ALA A 68 -7.66 -6.02 -7.39
N ALA A 69 -8.44 -4.96 -7.64
CA ALA A 69 -8.16 -4.05 -8.75
C ALA A 69 -6.85 -3.27 -8.55
N GLU A 70 -6.56 -2.84 -7.33
CA GLU A 70 -5.32 -2.13 -7.01
C GLU A 70 -4.10 -3.06 -7.13
N GLN A 71 -4.21 -4.30 -6.67
CA GLN A 71 -3.17 -5.32 -6.85
C GLN A 71 -2.91 -5.56 -8.34
N ALA A 72 -3.97 -5.78 -9.13
CA ALA A 72 -3.84 -6.01 -10.58
C ALA A 72 -3.21 -4.80 -11.30
N ARG A 73 -3.55 -3.57 -10.88
CA ARG A 73 -2.96 -2.35 -11.42
C ARG A 73 -1.46 -2.27 -11.12
N LEU A 74 -1.06 -2.55 -9.87
CA LEU A 74 0.35 -2.54 -9.45
C LEU A 74 1.15 -3.65 -10.13
N GLU A 75 0.59 -4.85 -10.26
CA GLU A 75 1.23 -5.98 -10.97
C GLU A 75 1.48 -5.64 -12.44
N LYS A 76 0.50 -5.02 -13.11
CA LYS A 76 0.64 -4.59 -14.51
C LYS A 76 1.76 -3.54 -14.67
N GLU A 77 1.83 -2.58 -13.75
CA GLU A 77 2.87 -1.56 -13.78
C GLU A 77 4.25 -2.12 -13.45
N ALA A 78 4.34 -3.04 -12.49
CA ALA A 78 5.56 -3.76 -12.18
C ALA A 78 6.07 -4.53 -13.40
N ALA A 79 5.21 -5.29 -14.08
CA ALA A 79 5.56 -6.04 -15.28
C ALA A 79 6.04 -5.12 -16.42
N ARG A 80 5.42 -3.93 -16.56
CA ARG A 80 5.86 -2.91 -17.54
C ARG A 80 7.29 -2.44 -17.23
N LEU A 81 7.58 -2.06 -15.98
CA LEU A 81 8.90 -1.61 -15.57
C LEU A 81 9.95 -2.72 -15.67
N GLU A 82 9.61 -3.96 -15.31
CA GLU A 82 10.51 -5.12 -15.50
C GLU A 82 10.85 -5.33 -16.97
N GLY A 83 9.89 -5.13 -17.87
CA GLY A 83 10.11 -5.16 -19.31
C GLY A 83 11.05 -4.06 -19.82
N GLU A 84 10.91 -2.83 -19.34
CA GLU A 84 11.80 -1.72 -19.73
C GLU A 84 13.22 -1.92 -19.16
N ILE A 85 13.36 -2.31 -17.89
CA ILE A 85 14.65 -2.65 -17.28
C ILE A 85 15.34 -3.75 -18.07
N ALA A 86 14.62 -4.81 -18.48
CA ALA A 86 15.19 -5.88 -19.27
C ALA A 86 15.71 -5.41 -20.64
N LYS A 87 15.05 -4.44 -21.28
CA LYS A 87 15.54 -3.83 -22.53
C LYS A 87 16.82 -3.05 -22.29
N HIS A 88 16.88 -2.24 -21.23
CA HIS A 88 18.09 -1.50 -20.87
C HIS A 88 19.24 -2.43 -20.52
N ASP A 89 19.00 -3.44 -19.69
CA ASP A 89 20.00 -4.44 -19.29
C ASP A 89 20.53 -5.19 -20.53
N LYS A 90 19.67 -5.55 -21.48
CA LYS A 90 20.09 -6.16 -22.75
C LYS A 90 20.96 -5.22 -23.59
N LYS A 91 20.61 -3.93 -23.64
CA LYS A 91 21.35 -2.91 -24.39
C LYS A 91 22.72 -2.66 -23.77
N LEU A 92 22.78 -2.56 -22.44
CA LEU A 92 24.01 -2.35 -21.66
C LEU A 92 24.92 -3.59 -21.59
N ALA A 93 24.37 -4.80 -21.73
CA ALA A 93 25.16 -6.03 -21.83
C ALA A 93 25.82 -6.21 -23.21
N ASN A 94 25.35 -5.50 -24.23
CA ASN A 94 25.92 -5.56 -25.58
C ASN A 94 27.21 -4.75 -25.65
N LYS A 95 28.36 -5.45 -25.69
CA LYS A 95 29.69 -4.84 -25.86
C LYS A 95 29.78 -3.92 -27.08
N GLY A 96 29.09 -4.26 -28.17
CA GLY A 96 29.05 -3.41 -29.36
C GLY A 96 28.36 -2.06 -29.12
N PHE A 97 27.47 -1.96 -28.14
CA PHE A 97 26.86 -0.71 -27.70
C PHE A 97 27.76 0.00 -26.68
N THR A 98 28.24 -0.69 -25.65
CA THR A 98 29.08 -0.05 -24.61
C THR A 98 30.41 0.47 -25.12
N ASP A 99 30.99 -0.18 -26.13
CA ASP A 99 32.33 0.13 -26.61
C ASP A 99 32.31 1.12 -27.79
N LYS A 100 31.15 1.28 -28.47
CA LYS A 100 31.02 2.14 -29.66
C LYS A 100 30.09 3.32 -29.47
N ALA A 101 29.13 3.26 -28.55
CA ALA A 101 28.25 4.38 -28.29
C ALA A 101 28.99 5.48 -27.52
N PRO A 102 28.65 6.76 -27.75
CA PRO A 102 29.11 7.85 -26.92
C PRO A 102 28.86 7.62 -25.42
N ALA A 103 29.79 8.06 -24.56
CA ALA A 103 29.73 7.80 -23.13
C ALA A 103 28.46 8.41 -22.48
N ASP A 104 28.03 9.59 -22.93
CA ASP A 104 26.80 10.25 -22.50
C ASP A 104 25.55 9.41 -22.81
N VAL A 105 25.52 8.72 -23.95
CA VAL A 105 24.43 7.82 -24.32
C VAL A 105 24.41 6.58 -23.43
N VAL A 106 25.58 5.99 -23.13
CA VAL A 106 25.68 4.82 -22.23
C VAL A 106 25.26 5.20 -20.80
N GLU A 107 25.72 6.34 -20.29
CA GLU A 107 25.36 6.83 -18.95
C GLU A 107 23.87 7.19 -18.85
N THR A 108 23.29 7.75 -19.92
CA THR A 108 21.84 8.00 -19.98
C THR A 108 21.04 6.70 -19.85
N GLU A 109 21.44 5.62 -20.54
CA GLU A 109 20.77 4.32 -20.41
C GLU A 109 20.95 3.70 -19.03
N ARG A 110 22.14 3.83 -18.41
CA ARG A 110 22.37 3.39 -17.02
C ARG A 110 21.47 4.14 -16.03
N THR A 111 21.34 5.45 -16.21
CA THR A 111 20.50 6.30 -15.38
C THR A 111 19.03 5.91 -15.50
N ARG A 112 18.52 5.77 -16.73
CA ARG A 112 17.12 5.33 -16.98
C ARG A 112 16.83 3.98 -16.33
N ARG A 113 17.74 3.02 -16.51
CA ARG A 113 17.63 1.70 -15.88
C ARG A 113 17.59 1.81 -14.35
N ALA A 114 18.41 2.67 -13.75
CA ALA A 114 18.43 2.88 -12.31
C ALA A 114 17.13 3.52 -11.80
N ASP A 115 16.61 4.52 -12.50
CA ASP A 115 15.35 5.19 -12.16
C ASP A 115 14.17 4.23 -12.22
N GLU A 116 14.07 3.44 -13.29
CA GLU A 116 13.03 2.42 -13.45
C GLU A 116 13.13 1.34 -12.37
N ALA A 117 14.34 0.90 -12.02
CA ALA A 117 14.57 -0.05 -10.93
C ALA A 117 14.14 0.52 -9.57
N ALA A 118 14.42 1.81 -9.31
CA ALA A 118 13.98 2.49 -8.10
C ALA A 118 12.45 2.62 -8.03
N MET A 119 11.79 2.90 -9.16
CA MET A 119 10.32 2.91 -9.24
C MET A 119 9.74 1.51 -9.00
N LEU A 120 10.32 0.48 -9.62
CA LEU A 120 9.89 -0.91 -9.44
C LEU A 120 10.00 -1.35 -7.98
N ALA A 121 11.08 -0.98 -7.29
CA ALA A 121 11.26 -1.27 -5.87
C ALA A 121 10.15 -0.65 -5.02
N LYS A 122 9.76 0.61 -5.29
CA LYS A 122 8.65 1.28 -4.60
C LYS A 122 7.32 0.57 -4.84
N ILE A 123 7.06 0.13 -6.08
CA ILE A 123 5.84 -0.62 -6.42
C ILE A 123 5.80 -1.96 -5.70
N LYS A 124 6.93 -2.70 -5.66
CA LYS A 124 7.01 -3.98 -4.93
C LYS A 124 6.72 -3.80 -3.44
N VAL A 125 7.24 -2.75 -2.82
CA VAL A 125 6.91 -2.43 -1.41
C VAL A 125 5.42 -2.13 -1.24
N ALA A 126 4.80 -1.38 -2.16
CA ALA A 126 3.37 -1.11 -2.11
C ALA A 126 2.52 -2.40 -2.26
N MET A 127 2.93 -3.30 -3.14
CA MET A 127 2.27 -4.60 -3.33
C MET A 127 2.37 -5.48 -2.08
N GLU A 128 3.53 -5.54 -1.42
CA GLU A 128 3.69 -6.31 -0.18
C GLU A 128 2.83 -5.75 0.95
N ARG A 129 2.72 -4.42 1.06
CA ARG A 129 1.79 -3.79 2.01
C ARG A 129 0.34 -4.16 1.72
N LEU A 130 -0.04 -4.20 0.44
CA LEU A 130 -1.40 -4.55 0.02
C LEU A 130 -1.74 -6.02 0.30
N LYS A 131 -0.78 -6.94 0.14
CA LYS A 131 -0.95 -8.37 0.49
C LYS A 131 -1.11 -8.61 1.99
N ALA A 132 -0.61 -7.69 2.81
CA ALA A 132 -0.72 -7.76 4.27
C ALA A 132 -2.07 -7.25 4.80
N LEU A 133 -2.96 -6.75 3.93
CA LEU A 133 -4.32 -6.29 4.25
C LEU A 133 -5.35 -7.41 3.99
#